data_AF-A0A522GMT8-F1
#
_entry.id   AF-A0A522GMT8-F1
#
_cell.length_a   1.000
_cell.length_b   1.000
_cell.length_c   1.000
_cell.angle_alpha   90.00
_cell.angle_beta   90.00
_cell.angle_gamma   90.00
#
_symmetry.space_group_name_H-M   'P 1'
#
loop_
_entity.id
_entity.type
_entity.pdbx_description
1 polymer ?
#
loop_
_entity_poly.entity_id
_entity_poly.type
_entity_poly.pdbx_seq_one_letter_code
_entity_poly.pdbx_strand_id
1 'polypeptide(L)'
;LLEDLFVIDAPALYLSRDRAGRLLGLLPIDGATIKPVIDDWGRTPLPYAENGETIYPTAYQQILKGYPAVDYSVRDLLYRPRNIRVDRAYGFGPVEQIVTTVNIALRRQAFLLDYFTQGNIPDSLIGVPENWTPDQIASYQKYWDAYFDGDLGRRRRAKFVPGGVAKTFVQIREPDLKGPFDEWLARIICFTFSVSPQALTQQMNRATAETQKAMSEEEGLAPILAWVKNLIDDIIADEFASPDLEFSWSNEVAIDPQTQETILTSYATKGILTINEARVALGREPLAEAAANRPMVLTGAGYVPLGQAAEPVGKRVRWFAKDNPYHDERGRFTTADGVGEAASPPSKGAIRVAQEGEEDNRGRLEESGDPLAELKQQEWGNAIQTLRALDPNNPNLSYIVPQDWVPTDQNIADLNAEIVKVATQRATDFVMPDGNFIGTPGNGPDVRNLPGGAQAAQDAFDYLSVGGTPYSGSYSQSGQMVVLPGGVGWVGRRTNRNGIPTLDIRVTSTFGSIRFHYK
;
A
#
# COMPACT_ATOMS: atom_id res chain seq x y z
N LEU A 1 -19.12 2.29 -23.26
CA LEU A 1 -17.66 2.50 -23.40
C LEU A 1 -16.87 2.05 -22.19
N LEU A 2 -16.85 2.79 -21.07
CA LEU A 2 -16.07 2.36 -19.89
C LEU A 2 -16.61 1.06 -19.28
N GLU A 3 -17.93 0.85 -19.30
CA GLU A 3 -18.52 -0.44 -18.91
C GLU A 3 -17.99 -1.59 -19.78
N ASP A 4 -18.00 -1.44 -21.12
CA ASP A 4 -17.47 -2.45 -22.04
C ASP A 4 -15.98 -2.71 -21.82
N LEU A 5 -15.21 -1.65 -21.50
CA LEU A 5 -13.79 -1.74 -21.14
C LEU A 5 -13.60 -2.59 -19.87
N PHE A 6 -14.41 -2.37 -18.83
CA PHE A 6 -14.23 -3.06 -17.55
C PHE A 6 -14.82 -4.46 -17.50
N VAL A 7 -15.90 -4.73 -18.24
CA VAL A 7 -16.60 -6.02 -18.17
C VAL A 7 -16.02 -7.02 -19.15
N ILE A 8 -15.90 -6.64 -20.43
CA ILE A 8 -15.50 -7.53 -21.53
C ILE A 8 -14.23 -7.08 -22.25
N ASP A 9 -13.68 -5.92 -21.88
CA ASP A 9 -12.55 -5.27 -22.55
C ASP A 9 -12.72 -5.11 -24.06
N ALA A 10 -13.93 -4.70 -24.46
CA ALA A 10 -14.31 -4.57 -25.86
C ALA A 10 -14.96 -3.20 -26.18
N PRO A 11 -14.34 -2.06 -25.83
CA PRO A 11 -14.90 -0.75 -26.13
C PRO A 11 -14.98 -0.53 -27.65
N ALA A 12 -16.19 -0.27 -28.13
CA ALA A 12 -16.49 -0.11 -29.55
C ALA A 12 -17.24 1.20 -29.80
N LEU A 13 -16.70 2.03 -30.71
CA LEU A 13 -17.28 3.29 -31.15
C LEU A 13 -17.48 3.25 -32.65
N TYR A 14 -18.72 3.37 -33.11
CA TYR A 14 -19.05 3.55 -34.51
C TYR A 14 -18.85 5.01 -34.92
N LEU A 15 -18.09 5.23 -35.98
CA LEU A 15 -17.80 6.55 -36.55
C LEU A 15 -18.88 6.86 -37.58
N SER A 16 -19.92 7.56 -37.14
CA SER A 16 -20.97 8.04 -38.06
C SER A 16 -20.40 9.17 -38.92
N ARG A 17 -20.49 9.03 -40.24
CA ARG A 17 -19.92 10.00 -41.20
C ARG A 17 -20.98 10.63 -42.09
N ASP A 18 -20.70 11.83 -42.57
CA ASP A 18 -21.50 12.46 -43.62
C ASP A 18 -21.16 11.89 -45.00
N ARG A 19 -21.90 12.33 -46.04
CA ARG A 19 -21.63 11.90 -47.43
C ARG A 19 -20.27 12.33 -47.97
N ALA A 20 -19.61 13.29 -47.32
CA ALA A 20 -18.26 13.73 -47.65
C ALA A 20 -17.19 12.95 -46.86
N GLY A 21 -17.60 11.99 -46.01
CA GLY A 21 -16.71 11.16 -45.21
C GLY A 21 -16.22 11.81 -43.91
N ARG A 22 -16.72 13.00 -43.55
CA ARG A 22 -16.35 13.70 -42.32
C ARG A 22 -17.09 13.11 -41.13
N LEU A 23 -16.45 13.06 -39.97
CA LEU A 23 -17.05 12.57 -38.74
C LEU A 23 -18.24 13.47 -38.33
N LEU A 24 -19.42 12.88 -38.16
CA LEU A 24 -20.62 13.52 -37.62
C LEU A 24 -20.79 13.23 -36.13
N GLY A 25 -20.39 12.04 -35.69
CA GLY A 25 -20.52 11.64 -34.31
C GLY A 25 -19.95 10.26 -34.02
N LEU A 26 -19.65 10.05 -32.74
CA LEU A 26 -19.17 8.78 -32.20
C LEU A 26 -20.34 8.11 -31.48
N LEU A 27 -20.72 6.92 -31.93
CA LEU A 27 -21.84 6.18 -31.38
C LEU A 27 -21.32 4.92 -30.66
N PRO A 28 -21.46 4.83 -29.33
CA PRO A 28 -21.16 3.60 -28.62
C PRO A 28 -22.00 2.45 -29.13
N ILE A 29 -21.36 1.33 -29.42
CA ILE A 29 -22.04 0.08 -29.77
C ILE A 29 -21.62 -1.01 -28.79
N ASP A 30 -22.50 -1.99 -28.58
CA ASP A 30 -22.23 -3.12 -27.70
C ASP A 30 -21.07 -3.97 -28.25
N GLY A 31 -19.93 -3.92 -27.56
CA GLY A 31 -18.72 -4.65 -27.90
C GLY A 31 -18.90 -6.16 -27.94
N ALA A 32 -19.86 -6.71 -27.18
CA ALA A 32 -20.15 -8.14 -27.18
C ALA A 32 -20.74 -8.61 -28.53
N THR A 33 -21.26 -7.68 -29.34
CA THR A 33 -21.77 -7.98 -30.68
C THR A 33 -20.69 -7.94 -31.75
N ILE A 34 -19.47 -7.51 -31.43
CA ILE A 34 -18.39 -7.30 -32.38
C ILE A 34 -17.44 -8.48 -32.40
N LYS A 35 -17.27 -9.08 -33.58
CA LYS A 35 -16.27 -10.09 -33.86
C LYS A 35 -15.11 -9.45 -34.61
N PRO A 36 -13.90 -9.38 -34.03
CA PRO A 36 -12.69 -9.03 -34.77
C PRO A 36 -12.42 -10.06 -35.87
N VAL A 37 -12.18 -9.56 -37.08
CA VAL A 37 -11.70 -10.36 -38.22
C VAL A 37 -10.18 -10.27 -38.20
N ILE A 38 -9.52 -11.40 -38.48
CA ILE A 38 -8.07 -11.51 -38.54
C ILE A 38 -7.65 -11.88 -39.95
N ASP A 39 -6.52 -11.35 -40.39
CA ASP A 39 -5.87 -11.70 -41.65
C ASP A 39 -5.09 -13.02 -41.56
N ASP A 40 -4.44 -13.41 -42.65
CA ASP A 40 -3.63 -14.64 -42.75
C ASP A 40 -2.45 -14.68 -41.77
N TRP A 41 -2.07 -13.53 -41.20
CA TRP A 41 -1.01 -13.38 -40.21
C TRP A 41 -1.54 -13.21 -38.78
N GLY A 42 -2.85 -13.33 -38.57
CA GLY A 42 -3.49 -13.20 -37.27
C GLY A 42 -3.61 -11.75 -36.78
N ARG A 43 -3.49 -10.76 -37.67
CA ARG A 43 -3.55 -9.32 -37.37
C ARG A 43 -4.87 -8.73 -37.83
N THR A 44 -5.20 -7.55 -37.33
CA THR A 44 -6.33 -6.77 -37.86
C THR A 44 -6.05 -6.39 -39.31
N PRO A 45 -6.95 -6.72 -40.26
CA PRO A 45 -6.80 -6.34 -41.66
C PRO A 45 -6.60 -4.83 -41.83
N LEU A 46 -5.49 -4.44 -42.47
CA LEU A 46 -5.16 -3.04 -42.73
C LEU A 46 -5.59 -2.61 -44.14
N PRO A 47 -5.88 -1.31 -44.36
CA PRO A 47 -6.13 -0.78 -45.69
C PRO A 47 -4.93 -1.02 -46.61
N TYR A 48 -5.19 -1.40 -47.86
CA TYR A 48 -4.16 -1.64 -48.87
C TYR A 48 -4.52 -0.96 -50.19
N ALA A 49 -3.51 -0.68 -51.01
CA ALA A 49 -3.69 -0.08 -52.32
C ALA A 49 -3.85 -1.17 -53.39
N GLU A 50 -4.91 -1.10 -54.18
CA GLU A 50 -5.14 -1.98 -55.33
C GLU A 50 -5.67 -1.12 -56.49
N ASN A 51 -5.06 -1.24 -57.67
CA ASN A 51 -5.44 -0.47 -58.87
C ASN A 51 -5.46 1.06 -58.69
N GLY A 52 -4.66 1.61 -57.78
CA GLY A 52 -4.60 3.04 -57.49
C GLY A 52 -5.69 3.54 -56.54
N GLU A 53 -6.55 2.66 -56.04
CA GLU A 53 -7.56 2.96 -55.02
C GLU A 53 -7.20 2.32 -53.67
N THR A 54 -7.54 2.99 -52.58
CA THR A 54 -7.38 2.44 -51.22
C THR A 54 -8.58 1.58 -50.89
N ILE A 55 -8.36 0.28 -50.71
CA ILE A 55 -9.38 -0.68 -50.29
C ILE A 55 -9.32 -0.83 -48.77
N TYR A 56 -10.49 -0.73 -48.14
CA TYR A 56 -10.68 -0.94 -46.72
C TYR A 56 -11.32 -2.33 -46.51
N PRO A 57 -10.54 -3.36 -46.14
CA PRO A 57 -11.10 -4.67 -45.88
C PRO A 57 -11.95 -4.69 -44.61
N THR A 58 -12.81 -5.69 -44.48
CA THR A 58 -13.58 -5.94 -43.25
C THR A 58 -12.63 -6.27 -42.11
N ALA A 59 -12.61 -5.43 -41.08
CA ALA A 59 -11.80 -5.63 -39.88
C ALA A 59 -12.65 -6.11 -38.69
N TYR A 60 -13.94 -5.77 -38.70
CA TYR A 60 -14.86 -6.11 -37.62
C TYR A 60 -16.20 -6.52 -38.21
N GLN A 61 -16.82 -7.55 -37.66
CA GLN A 61 -18.14 -8.01 -38.07
C GLN A 61 -19.10 -7.93 -36.89
N GLN A 62 -20.24 -7.26 -37.07
CA GLN A 62 -21.28 -7.21 -36.06
C GLN A 62 -22.24 -8.38 -36.21
N ILE A 63 -22.32 -9.19 -35.16
CA ILE A 63 -23.20 -10.35 -35.08
C ILE A 63 -24.39 -9.99 -34.18
N LEU A 64 -25.54 -9.78 -34.81
CA LEU A 64 -26.79 -9.51 -34.11
C LEU A 64 -27.62 -10.78 -34.04
N LYS A 65 -27.77 -11.34 -32.84
CA LYS A 65 -28.59 -12.55 -32.59
C LYS A 65 -28.22 -13.72 -33.52
N GLY A 66 -26.93 -13.91 -33.78
CA GLY A 66 -26.40 -14.98 -34.63
C GLY A 66 -26.37 -14.66 -36.13
N TYR A 67 -26.85 -13.47 -36.55
CA TYR A 67 -26.80 -13.02 -37.93
C TYR A 67 -25.63 -12.05 -38.15
N PRO A 68 -24.75 -12.26 -39.14
CA PRO A 68 -23.72 -11.28 -39.52
C PRO A 68 -24.40 -10.07 -40.16
N ALA A 69 -24.69 -9.06 -39.34
CA ALA A 69 -25.55 -7.96 -39.72
C ALA A 69 -24.81 -6.90 -40.54
N VAL A 70 -23.61 -6.53 -40.12
CA VAL A 70 -22.82 -5.45 -40.72
C VAL A 70 -21.34 -5.79 -40.66
N ASP A 71 -20.65 -5.56 -41.75
CA ASP A 71 -19.19 -5.61 -41.84
C ASP A 71 -18.65 -4.18 -41.76
N TYR A 72 -17.74 -3.95 -40.82
CA TYR A 72 -17.06 -2.68 -40.58
C TYR A 72 -15.58 -2.79 -40.93
N SER A 73 -15.05 -1.75 -41.57
CA SER A 73 -13.61 -1.59 -41.73
C SER A 73 -12.99 -0.86 -40.53
N VAL A 74 -11.66 -0.76 -40.50
CA VAL A 74 -10.93 0.07 -39.51
C VAL A 74 -11.29 1.56 -39.55
N ARG A 75 -11.95 2.02 -40.63
CA ARG A 75 -12.41 3.41 -40.79
C ARG A 75 -13.82 3.65 -40.22
N ASP A 76 -14.62 2.60 -40.14
CA ASP A 76 -16.03 2.68 -39.73
C ASP A 76 -16.21 2.43 -38.24
N LEU A 77 -15.37 1.57 -37.66
CA LEU A 77 -15.45 1.17 -36.27
C LEU A 77 -14.10 1.29 -35.58
N LEU A 78 -14.10 2.00 -34.45
CA LEU A 78 -12.98 2.01 -33.53
C LEU A 78 -13.23 0.97 -32.43
N TYR A 79 -12.40 -0.07 -32.44
CA TYR A 79 -12.37 -1.14 -31.43
C TYR A 79 -11.03 -1.09 -30.70
N ARG A 80 -11.04 -0.89 -29.37
CA ARG A 80 -9.83 -0.56 -28.59
C ARG A 80 -9.74 -1.31 -27.24
N PRO A 81 -9.58 -2.64 -27.23
CA PRO A 81 -9.27 -3.37 -25.99
C PRO A 81 -8.02 -2.79 -25.30
N ARG A 82 -8.00 -2.78 -23.97
CA ARG A 82 -6.85 -2.34 -23.16
C ARG A 82 -5.93 -3.51 -22.80
N ASN A 83 -6.49 -4.66 -22.45
CA ASN A 83 -5.76 -5.84 -21.98
C ASN A 83 -5.68 -6.90 -23.07
N ILE A 84 -4.93 -6.61 -24.13
CA ILE A 84 -4.76 -7.51 -25.28
C ILE A 84 -3.80 -8.66 -24.90
N ARG A 85 -4.15 -9.88 -25.33
CA ARG A 85 -3.29 -11.07 -25.17
C ARG A 85 -2.82 -11.55 -26.54
N VAL A 86 -1.55 -11.94 -26.64
CA VAL A 86 -0.95 -12.36 -27.92
C VAL A 86 -1.61 -13.59 -28.55
N ASP A 87 -2.25 -14.44 -27.74
CA ASP A 87 -2.93 -15.67 -28.18
C ASP A 87 -4.43 -15.49 -28.48
N ARG A 88 -5.00 -14.30 -28.25
CA ARG A 88 -6.45 -14.04 -28.37
C ARG A 88 -6.74 -12.78 -29.16
N ALA A 89 -7.79 -12.84 -29.99
CA ALA A 89 -8.27 -11.68 -30.75
C ALA A 89 -9.10 -10.69 -29.92
N TYR A 90 -9.57 -11.09 -28.73
CA TYR A 90 -10.40 -10.27 -27.84
C TYR A 90 -9.58 -9.77 -26.64
N GLY A 91 -10.05 -8.67 -26.06
CA GLY A 91 -9.53 -8.13 -24.80
C GLY A 91 -9.74 -9.06 -23.61
N PHE A 92 -9.13 -8.73 -22.49
CA PHE A 92 -9.22 -9.47 -21.24
C PHE A 92 -9.71 -8.58 -20.10
N GLY A 93 -11.03 -8.52 -19.95
CA GLY A 93 -11.72 -7.68 -18.98
C GLY A 93 -11.28 -7.93 -17.54
N PRO A 94 -11.21 -6.88 -16.69
CA PRO A 94 -11.10 -7.02 -15.25
C PRO A 94 -12.05 -8.07 -14.67
N VAL A 95 -13.31 -8.11 -15.11
CA VAL A 95 -14.28 -9.12 -14.64
C VAL A 95 -13.87 -10.55 -15.03
N GLU A 96 -13.37 -10.75 -16.25
CA GLU A 96 -12.88 -12.06 -16.71
C GLU A 96 -11.67 -12.52 -15.88
N GLN A 97 -10.76 -11.60 -15.53
CA GLN A 97 -9.58 -11.88 -14.70
C GLN A 97 -9.93 -12.48 -13.34
N ILE A 98 -11.03 -12.04 -12.73
CA ILE A 98 -11.45 -12.47 -11.39
C ILE A 98 -12.61 -13.46 -11.39
N VAL A 99 -12.96 -14.05 -12.54
CA VAL A 99 -14.16 -14.87 -12.66
C VAL A 99 -14.19 -16.04 -11.64
N THR A 100 -13.04 -16.65 -11.36
CA THR A 100 -12.92 -17.73 -10.37
C THR A 100 -13.13 -17.22 -8.95
N THR A 101 -12.54 -16.07 -8.62
CA THR A 101 -12.69 -15.41 -7.32
C THR A 101 -14.15 -15.00 -7.08
N VAL A 102 -14.80 -14.41 -8.09
CA VAL A 102 -16.21 -14.05 -8.04
C VAL A 102 -17.09 -15.29 -7.87
N ASN A 103 -16.78 -16.40 -8.55
CA ASN A 103 -17.49 -17.66 -8.35
C ASN A 103 -17.40 -18.19 -6.91
N ILE A 104 -16.24 -18.03 -6.26
CA ILE A 104 -16.08 -18.38 -4.84
C ILE A 104 -16.96 -17.46 -3.98
N ALA A 105 -16.94 -16.15 -4.24
CA ALA A 105 -17.76 -15.17 -3.54
C ALA A 105 -19.27 -15.46 -3.67
N LEU A 106 -19.75 -15.78 -4.87
CA LEU A 106 -21.14 -16.14 -5.14
C LEU A 106 -21.55 -17.42 -4.37
N ARG A 107 -20.70 -18.44 -4.35
CA ARG A 107 -20.96 -19.68 -3.58
C ARG A 107 -21.01 -19.41 -2.08
N ARG A 108 -20.12 -18.55 -1.58
CA ARG A 108 -20.13 -18.12 -0.19
C ARG A 108 -21.40 -17.33 0.15
N GLN A 109 -21.83 -16.42 -0.72
CA GLN A 109 -23.07 -15.69 -0.54
C GLN A 109 -24.30 -16.62 -0.56
N ALA A 110 -24.31 -17.62 -1.43
CA ALA A 110 -25.36 -18.65 -1.44
C ALA A 110 -25.39 -19.46 -0.14
N PHE A 111 -24.22 -19.83 0.39
CA PHE A 111 -24.11 -20.48 1.71
C PHE A 111 -24.65 -19.60 2.85
N LEU A 112 -24.32 -18.31 2.84
CA LEU A 112 -24.83 -17.36 3.85
C LEU A 112 -26.36 -17.20 3.74
N LEU A 113 -26.89 -17.11 2.51
CA LEU A 113 -28.34 -17.06 2.30
C LEU A 113 -29.03 -18.33 2.82
N ASP A 114 -28.47 -19.50 2.55
CA ASP A 114 -28.95 -20.79 3.05
C ASP A 114 -28.95 -20.84 4.59
N TYR A 115 -27.88 -20.33 5.20
CA TYR A 115 -27.76 -20.20 6.65
C TYR A 115 -28.90 -19.35 7.27
N PHE A 116 -29.19 -18.17 6.70
CA PHE A 116 -30.24 -17.28 7.22
C PHE A 116 -31.66 -17.74 6.89
N THR A 117 -31.86 -18.56 5.86
CA THR A 117 -33.19 -19.02 5.43
C THR A 117 -33.62 -20.31 6.13
N GLN A 118 -32.71 -21.27 6.34
CA GLN A 118 -33.05 -22.60 6.90
C GLN A 118 -32.96 -22.69 8.42
N GLY A 119 -32.37 -21.68 9.07
CA GLY A 119 -32.18 -21.62 10.53
C GLY A 119 -30.93 -22.35 11.01
N ASN A 120 -30.46 -21.97 12.20
CA ASN A 120 -29.26 -22.47 12.85
C ASN A 120 -29.44 -23.90 13.41
N ILE A 121 -29.79 -24.88 12.56
CA ILE A 121 -29.66 -26.29 12.92
C ILE A 121 -28.22 -26.67 12.58
N PRO A 122 -27.32 -26.85 13.58
CA PRO A 122 -25.94 -27.23 13.33
C PRO A 122 -25.88 -28.63 12.70
N ASP A 123 -24.83 -28.88 11.92
CA ASP A 123 -24.47 -30.23 11.50
C ASP A 123 -24.11 -31.04 12.76
N SER A 124 -25.07 -31.79 13.32
CA SER A 124 -24.89 -32.51 14.57
C SER A 124 -24.92 -34.01 14.30
N LEU A 125 -23.84 -34.71 14.70
CA LEU A 125 -23.90 -36.16 14.86
C LEU A 125 -24.64 -36.46 16.15
N ILE A 126 -25.86 -36.98 16.03
CA ILE A 126 -26.68 -37.30 17.21
C ILE A 126 -26.38 -38.75 17.62
N GLY A 127 -25.84 -38.90 18.84
CA GLY A 127 -25.58 -40.20 19.43
C GLY A 127 -26.87 -40.93 19.74
N VAL A 128 -27.06 -42.09 19.12
CA VAL A 128 -28.13 -43.02 19.49
C VAL A 128 -27.65 -43.99 20.58
N PRO A 129 -28.54 -44.60 21.37
CA PRO A 129 -28.17 -45.59 22.39
C PRO A 129 -27.25 -46.70 21.85
N GLU A 130 -26.28 -47.15 22.66
CA GLU A 130 -25.27 -48.14 22.26
C GLU A 130 -25.86 -49.53 21.93
N ASN A 131 -27.12 -49.78 22.33
CA ASN A 131 -27.85 -51.02 22.03
C ASN A 131 -28.61 -50.99 20.68
N TRP A 132 -28.52 -49.91 19.91
CA TRP A 132 -29.15 -49.82 18.59
C TRP A 132 -28.30 -50.52 17.52
N THR A 133 -28.96 -51.36 16.72
CA THR A 133 -28.36 -51.98 15.54
C THR A 133 -28.25 -50.98 14.38
N PRO A 134 -27.32 -51.17 13.43
CA PRO A 134 -27.20 -50.33 12.23
C PRO A 134 -28.52 -50.19 11.44
N ASP A 135 -29.34 -51.25 11.38
CA ASP A 135 -30.64 -51.23 10.70
C ASP A 135 -31.68 -50.36 11.43
N GLN A 136 -31.63 -50.34 12.77
CA GLN A 136 -32.46 -49.44 13.59
C GLN A 136 -32.04 -47.98 13.41
N ILE A 137 -30.74 -47.71 13.29
CA ILE A 137 -30.22 -46.37 12.99
C ILE A 137 -30.67 -45.92 11.59
N ALA A 138 -30.56 -46.78 10.59
CA ALA A 138 -30.95 -46.47 9.21
C ALA A 138 -32.46 -46.25 9.06
N SER A 139 -33.29 -47.03 9.76
CA SER A 139 -34.74 -46.86 9.77
C SER A 139 -35.17 -45.59 10.52
N TYR A 140 -34.53 -45.28 11.64
CA TYR A 140 -34.74 -44.03 12.36
C TYR A 140 -34.33 -42.81 11.55
N GLN A 141 -33.20 -42.89 10.83
CA GLN A 141 -32.75 -41.83 9.95
C GLN A 141 -33.72 -41.60 8.78
N LYS A 142 -34.25 -42.67 8.16
CA LYS A 142 -35.33 -42.55 7.16
C LYS A 142 -36.60 -41.91 7.73
N TYR A 143 -37.01 -42.27 8.94
CA TYR A 143 -38.16 -41.66 9.61
C TYR A 143 -37.93 -40.18 9.90
N TRP A 144 -36.73 -39.83 10.38
CA TRP A 144 -36.31 -38.46 10.64
C TRP A 144 -36.31 -37.64 9.34
N ASP A 145 -35.71 -38.16 8.28
CA ASP A 145 -35.66 -37.51 6.95
C ASP A 145 -37.06 -37.28 6.37
N ALA A 146 -38.00 -38.22 6.61
CA ALA A 146 -39.40 -38.10 6.19
C ALA A 146 -40.25 -37.19 7.10
N TYR A 147 -39.86 -37.00 8.37
CA TYR A 147 -40.52 -36.05 9.27
C TYR A 147 -40.18 -34.59 8.92
N PHE A 148 -39.01 -34.35 8.32
CA PHE A 148 -38.58 -33.05 7.79
C PHE A 148 -38.87 -32.85 6.30
N ASP A 149 -39.86 -33.56 5.77
CA ASP A 149 -40.16 -33.51 4.34
C ASP A 149 -40.71 -32.14 3.91
N GLY A 150 -40.12 -31.57 2.85
CA GLY A 150 -40.44 -30.24 2.32
C GLY A 150 -39.31 -29.19 2.39
N ASP A 151 -38.24 -29.42 3.17
CA ASP A 151 -37.12 -28.47 3.33
C ASP A 151 -35.77 -29.16 3.04
N LEU A 152 -35.37 -29.16 1.77
CA LEU A 152 -34.24 -29.94 1.22
C LEU A 152 -32.89 -29.72 1.92
N GLY A 153 -32.67 -28.55 2.52
CA GLY A 153 -31.41 -28.26 3.22
C GLY A 153 -31.36 -28.68 4.68
N ARG A 154 -32.51 -28.95 5.32
CA ARG A 154 -32.55 -29.61 6.65
C ARG A 154 -32.18 -31.09 6.60
N ARG A 155 -32.35 -31.75 5.45
CA ARG A 155 -32.02 -33.17 5.24
C ARG A 155 -30.53 -33.51 5.39
N ARG A 156 -29.62 -32.54 5.20
CA ARG A 156 -28.17 -32.81 5.15
C ARG A 156 -27.48 -32.77 6.51
N ARG A 157 -28.16 -32.36 7.59
CA ARG A 157 -27.49 -31.80 8.77
C ARG A 157 -27.43 -32.70 10.01
N ALA A 158 -28.38 -33.62 10.20
CA ALA A 158 -28.33 -34.55 11.33
C ALA A 158 -28.03 -35.98 10.82
N LYS A 159 -26.88 -36.54 11.22
CA LYS A 159 -26.59 -37.97 11.00
C LYS A 159 -26.56 -38.68 12.34
N PHE A 160 -27.24 -39.82 12.43
CA PHE A 160 -27.29 -40.61 13.65
C PHE A 160 -26.13 -41.60 13.67
N VAL A 161 -25.37 -41.64 14.77
CA VAL A 161 -24.23 -42.55 14.94
C VAL A 161 -24.33 -43.27 16.29
N PRO A 162 -23.77 -44.49 16.44
CA PRO A 162 -23.73 -45.18 17.72
C PRO A 162 -23.13 -44.33 18.85
N GLY A 163 -23.72 -44.38 20.04
CA GLY A 163 -23.44 -43.47 21.16
C GLY A 163 -21.99 -43.42 21.64
N GLY A 164 -21.21 -44.48 21.40
CA GLY A 164 -19.77 -44.50 21.66
C GLY A 164 -18.98 -43.54 20.76
N VAL A 165 -19.48 -43.25 19.55
CA VAL A 165 -18.84 -42.36 18.55
C VAL A 165 -19.27 -40.89 18.77
N ALA A 166 -20.46 -40.67 19.33
CA ALA A 166 -20.99 -39.33 19.58
C ALA A 166 -20.34 -38.61 20.79
N LYS A 167 -19.79 -39.37 21.75
CA LYS A 167 -19.10 -38.80 22.93
C LYS A 167 -17.79 -38.05 22.57
N THR A 168 -17.24 -38.29 21.38
CA THR A 168 -15.99 -37.69 20.90
C THR A 168 -16.21 -36.46 20.01
N PHE A 169 -17.48 -36.12 19.72
CA PHE A 169 -17.79 -35.09 18.73
C PHE A 169 -17.98 -33.73 19.40
N VAL A 170 -17.02 -32.84 19.14
CA VAL A 170 -17.06 -31.44 19.54
C VAL A 170 -18.10 -30.71 18.70
N GLN A 171 -18.93 -29.90 19.35
CA GLN A 171 -19.87 -28.98 18.71
C GLN A 171 -19.15 -28.24 17.55
N ILE A 172 -19.61 -28.43 16.32
CA ILE A 172 -19.00 -27.77 15.16
C ILE A 172 -19.18 -26.28 15.41
N ARG A 173 -18.05 -25.56 15.56
CA ARG A 173 -18.03 -24.11 15.74
C ARG A 173 -18.96 -23.48 14.69
N GLU A 174 -19.83 -22.58 15.11
CA GLU A 174 -20.69 -21.86 14.16
C GLU A 174 -19.83 -21.27 13.05
N PRO A 175 -20.22 -21.45 11.77
CA PRO A 175 -19.46 -20.94 10.65
C PRO A 175 -19.38 -19.42 10.75
N ASP A 176 -18.20 -18.87 10.49
CA ASP A 176 -17.99 -17.43 10.55
C ASP A 176 -18.76 -16.74 9.40
N LEU A 177 -19.84 -16.03 9.77
CA LEU A 177 -20.75 -15.37 8.85
C LEU A 177 -20.10 -14.17 8.16
N LYS A 178 -19.10 -13.57 8.79
CA LYS A 178 -18.27 -12.51 8.22
C LYS A 178 -16.86 -12.61 8.79
N GLY A 179 -15.92 -12.98 7.94
CA GLY A 179 -14.54 -13.19 8.37
C GLY A 179 -13.51 -12.42 7.54
N PRO A 180 -12.22 -12.58 7.88
CA PRO A 180 -11.10 -12.00 7.11
C PRO A 180 -11.09 -12.40 5.63
N PHE A 181 -11.69 -13.55 5.30
CA PHE A 181 -11.82 -14.02 3.92
C PHE A 181 -12.75 -13.14 3.07
N ASP A 182 -13.84 -12.61 3.64
CA ASP A 182 -14.73 -11.68 2.92
C ASP A 182 -14.01 -10.38 2.60
N GLU A 183 -13.20 -9.91 3.54
CA GLU A 183 -12.36 -8.73 3.35
C GLU A 183 -11.27 -8.98 2.29
N TRP A 184 -10.66 -10.17 2.27
CA TRP A 184 -9.70 -10.56 1.24
C TRP A 184 -10.34 -10.60 -0.16
N LEU A 185 -11.56 -11.14 -0.29
CA LEU A 185 -12.31 -11.11 -1.55
C LEU A 185 -12.57 -9.68 -2.02
N ALA A 186 -13.01 -8.79 -1.11
CA ALA A 186 -13.22 -7.38 -1.42
C ALA A 186 -11.93 -6.69 -1.88
N ARG A 187 -10.79 -7.00 -1.23
CA ARG A 187 -9.46 -6.47 -1.61
C ARG A 187 -9.06 -6.88 -3.02
N ILE A 188 -9.23 -8.15 -3.40
CA ILE A 188 -8.92 -8.62 -4.76
C ILE A 188 -9.78 -7.91 -5.79
N ILE A 189 -11.10 -7.85 -5.57
CA ILE A 189 -12.02 -7.19 -6.50
C ILE A 189 -11.62 -5.73 -6.69
N CYS A 190 -11.44 -4.99 -5.60
CA CYS A 190 -11.01 -3.59 -5.65
C CYS A 190 -9.67 -3.42 -6.38
N PHE A 191 -8.70 -4.30 -6.12
CA PHE A 191 -7.40 -4.27 -6.79
C PHE A 191 -7.51 -4.43 -8.32
N THR A 192 -8.34 -5.35 -8.81
CA THR A 192 -8.54 -5.57 -10.25
C THR A 192 -9.17 -4.36 -10.95
N PHE A 193 -10.01 -3.60 -10.25
CA PHE A 193 -10.57 -2.34 -10.75
C PHE A 193 -9.69 -1.12 -10.45
N SER A 194 -8.52 -1.33 -9.83
CA SER A 194 -7.62 -0.27 -9.40
C SER A 194 -8.30 0.76 -8.48
N VAL A 195 -9.20 0.29 -7.62
CA VAL A 195 -9.94 1.08 -6.62
C VAL A 195 -9.43 0.75 -5.23
N SER A 196 -9.42 1.73 -4.33
CA SER A 196 -9.01 1.50 -2.93
C SER A 196 -10.03 0.61 -2.19
N PRO A 197 -9.61 -0.50 -1.54
CA PRO A 197 -10.50 -1.33 -0.74
C PRO A 197 -10.83 -0.73 0.64
N GLN A 198 -10.24 0.42 1.01
CA GLN A 198 -10.32 0.97 2.36
C GLN A 198 -11.74 1.11 2.92
N ALA A 199 -12.71 1.50 2.07
CA ALA A 199 -14.10 1.65 2.48
C ALA A 199 -14.76 0.32 2.87
N LEU A 200 -14.20 -0.81 2.43
CA LEU A 200 -14.72 -2.16 2.64
C LEU A 200 -13.93 -2.94 3.72
N THR A 201 -12.78 -2.43 4.12
CA THR A 201 -11.86 -3.08 5.08
C THR A 201 -11.96 -2.47 6.47
N GLN A 202 -11.72 -3.26 7.51
CA GLN A 202 -11.74 -2.73 8.88
C GLN A 202 -10.51 -1.83 9.10
N GLN A 203 -10.74 -0.52 9.29
CA GLN A 203 -9.65 0.44 9.52
C GLN A 203 -9.03 0.27 10.90
N MET A 204 -7.71 0.05 10.97
CA MET A 204 -6.97 0.06 12.23
C MET A 204 -6.51 1.47 12.63
N ASN A 205 -6.27 2.38 11.68
CA ASN A 205 -5.81 3.75 11.94
C ASN A 205 -6.28 4.75 10.87
N ARG A 206 -6.92 5.85 11.30
CA ARG A 206 -7.47 6.90 10.40
C ARG A 206 -6.41 7.76 9.72
N ALA A 207 -5.28 8.00 10.39
CA ALA A 207 -4.19 8.83 9.86
C ALA A 207 -3.46 8.18 8.65
N THR A 208 -3.39 6.85 8.62
CA THR A 208 -2.77 6.11 7.51
C THR A 208 -3.74 5.94 6.33
N ALA A 209 -5.05 6.08 6.58
CA ALA A 209 -6.08 5.90 5.57
C ALA A 209 -6.05 7.02 4.50
N GLU A 210 -5.90 8.28 4.89
CA GLU A 210 -5.85 9.41 3.94
C GLU A 210 -4.66 9.30 2.99
N THR A 211 -3.47 8.98 3.49
CA THR A 211 -2.27 8.79 2.66
C THR A 211 -2.42 7.61 1.69
N GLN A 212 -2.89 6.47 2.18
CA GLN A 212 -3.09 5.30 1.33
C GLN A 212 -4.23 5.50 0.32
N LYS A 213 -5.25 6.31 0.64
CA LYS A 213 -6.33 6.64 -0.29
C LYS A 213 -5.80 7.47 -1.44
N ALA A 214 -5.07 8.54 -1.13
CA ALA A 214 -4.44 9.40 -2.14
C ALA A 214 -3.51 8.59 -3.06
N MET A 215 -2.63 7.76 -2.49
CA MET A 215 -1.77 6.87 -3.26
C MET A 215 -2.56 5.91 -4.17
N SER A 216 -3.65 5.32 -3.66
CA SER A 216 -4.47 4.37 -4.44
C SER A 216 -5.20 5.06 -5.59
N GLU A 217 -5.76 6.25 -5.35
CA GLU A 217 -6.48 7.03 -6.37
C GLU A 217 -5.53 7.50 -7.47
N GLU A 218 -4.32 7.93 -7.11
CA GLU A 218 -3.31 8.39 -8.06
C GLU A 218 -2.75 7.23 -8.91
N GLU A 219 -2.39 6.10 -8.28
CA GLU A 219 -1.79 4.95 -8.98
C GLU A 219 -2.81 4.19 -9.85
N GLY A 220 -4.05 4.04 -9.38
CA GLY A 220 -5.06 3.24 -10.06
C GLY A 220 -5.82 3.94 -11.18
N LEU A 221 -6.06 5.25 -11.04
CA LEU A 221 -6.86 6.01 -11.99
C LEU A 221 -6.03 6.48 -13.20
N ALA A 222 -4.76 6.82 -12.99
CA ALA A 222 -3.89 7.38 -14.02
C ALA A 222 -3.79 6.52 -15.31
N PRO A 223 -3.65 5.18 -15.24
CA PRO A 223 -3.61 4.35 -16.45
C PRO A 223 -4.92 4.38 -17.26
N ILE A 224 -6.06 4.49 -16.59
CA ILE A 224 -7.37 4.57 -17.24
C ILE A 224 -7.55 5.95 -17.89
N LEU A 225 -7.15 7.02 -17.19
CA LEU A 225 -7.17 8.38 -17.72
C LEU A 225 -6.25 8.52 -18.96
N ALA A 226 -5.08 7.88 -18.92
CA ALA A 226 -4.16 7.84 -20.05
C ALA A 226 -4.74 7.05 -21.24
N TRP A 227 -5.39 5.91 -20.98
CA TRP A 227 -6.05 5.14 -22.05
C TRP A 227 -7.17 5.95 -22.72
N VAL A 228 -8.02 6.62 -21.93
CA VAL A 228 -9.08 7.50 -22.47
C VAL A 228 -8.48 8.69 -23.22
N LYS A 229 -7.40 9.29 -22.70
CA LYS A 229 -6.69 10.37 -23.38
C LYS A 229 -6.20 9.92 -24.75
N ASN A 230 -5.44 8.82 -24.82
CA ASN A 230 -4.92 8.29 -26.10
C ASN A 230 -6.03 7.99 -27.10
N LEU A 231 -7.15 7.42 -26.63
CA LEU A 231 -8.33 7.19 -27.46
C LEU A 231 -8.86 8.49 -28.09
N ILE A 232 -8.97 9.55 -27.30
CA ILE A 232 -9.48 10.85 -27.77
C ILE A 232 -8.44 11.54 -28.65
N ASP A 233 -7.15 11.47 -28.31
CA ASP A 233 -6.05 12.02 -29.10
C ASP A 233 -6.00 11.40 -30.50
N ASP A 234 -6.12 10.07 -30.61
CA ASP A 234 -6.22 9.36 -31.90
C ASP A 234 -7.37 9.93 -32.74
N ILE A 235 -8.53 10.17 -32.11
CA ILE A 235 -9.70 10.74 -32.79
C ILE A 235 -9.42 12.19 -33.23
N ILE A 236 -8.81 13.01 -32.38
CA ILE A 236 -8.46 14.40 -32.70
C ILE A 236 -7.47 14.46 -33.87
N ALA A 237 -6.44 13.61 -33.85
CA ALA A 237 -5.43 13.55 -34.88
C ALA A 237 -6.02 13.06 -36.23
N ASP A 238 -6.74 11.93 -36.21
CA ASP A 238 -7.18 11.26 -37.43
C ASP A 238 -8.48 11.83 -38.01
N GLU A 239 -9.46 12.14 -37.16
CA GLU A 239 -10.81 12.56 -37.59
C GLU A 239 -10.99 14.07 -37.69
N PHE A 240 -10.31 14.83 -36.81
CA PHE A 240 -10.33 16.29 -36.84
C PHE A 240 -9.12 16.90 -37.55
N ALA A 241 -8.20 16.06 -38.05
CA ALA A 241 -6.98 16.48 -38.75
C ALA A 241 -6.18 17.54 -37.97
N SER A 242 -6.21 17.45 -36.63
CA SER A 242 -5.59 18.42 -35.72
C SER A 242 -4.55 17.72 -34.83
N PRO A 243 -3.47 17.15 -35.39
CA PRO A 243 -2.48 16.37 -34.63
C PRO A 243 -1.64 17.23 -33.67
N ASP A 244 -1.75 18.55 -33.76
CA ASP A 244 -1.14 19.53 -32.86
C ASP A 244 -1.95 19.74 -31.57
N LEU A 245 -3.17 19.21 -31.49
CA LEU A 245 -4.03 19.28 -30.33
C LEU A 245 -4.05 17.95 -29.57
N GLU A 246 -4.15 18.04 -28.26
CA GLU A 246 -4.34 16.89 -27.39
C GLU A 246 -5.50 17.11 -26.42
N PHE A 247 -6.15 16.01 -26.04
CA PHE A 247 -7.04 15.99 -24.92
C PHE A 247 -6.25 16.11 -23.62
N SER A 248 -6.70 16.99 -22.74
CA SER A 248 -6.12 17.17 -21.41
C SER A 248 -7.21 17.14 -20.37
N TRP A 249 -7.01 16.35 -19.33
CA TRP A 249 -7.87 16.37 -18.16
C TRP A 249 -7.68 17.72 -17.45
N SER A 250 -8.77 18.40 -17.14
CA SER A 250 -8.70 19.59 -16.31
C SER A 250 -8.14 19.19 -14.95
N ASN A 251 -6.91 19.60 -14.65
CA ASN A 251 -6.33 19.55 -13.31
C ASN A 251 -7.02 20.59 -12.41
N GLU A 252 -8.34 20.48 -12.23
CA GLU A 252 -8.99 21.04 -11.06
C GLU A 252 -8.71 20.12 -9.87
N VAL A 253 -7.42 19.90 -9.57
CA VAL A 253 -7.05 19.76 -8.18
C VAL A 253 -7.40 21.12 -7.61
N ALA A 254 -8.52 21.21 -6.89
CA ALA A 254 -8.81 22.35 -6.06
C ALA A 254 -7.68 22.42 -5.04
N ILE A 255 -6.57 23.06 -5.41
CA ILE A 255 -5.50 23.37 -4.48
C ILE A 255 -6.20 24.22 -3.43
N ASP A 256 -6.18 23.72 -2.20
CA ASP A 256 -6.74 24.47 -1.09
C ASP A 256 -6.19 25.91 -1.17
N PRO A 257 -7.06 26.94 -1.20
CA PRO A 257 -6.63 28.32 -1.42
C PRO A 257 -5.51 28.77 -0.47
N GLN A 258 -5.48 28.21 0.75
CA GLN A 258 -4.44 28.49 1.73
C GLN A 258 -3.09 27.84 1.37
N THR A 259 -3.11 26.63 0.81
CA THR A 259 -1.92 25.96 0.26
C THR A 259 -1.37 26.71 -0.95
N GLN A 260 -2.23 27.14 -1.88
CA GLN A 260 -1.83 27.96 -3.03
C GLN A 260 -1.24 29.32 -2.60
N GLU A 261 -1.88 29.99 -1.64
CA GLU A 261 -1.39 31.26 -1.08
C GLU A 261 -0.03 31.08 -0.38
N THR A 262 0.16 29.98 0.35
CA THR A 262 1.43 29.66 1.02
C THR A 262 2.57 29.44 0.01
N ILE A 263 2.31 28.66 -1.06
CA ILE A 263 3.29 28.37 -2.11
C ILE A 263 3.69 29.68 -2.83
N LEU A 264 2.69 30.45 -3.29
CA LEU A 264 2.94 31.69 -4.03
C LEU A 264 3.62 32.75 -3.15
N THR A 265 3.25 32.84 -1.87
CA THR A 265 3.94 33.70 -0.90
C THR A 265 5.39 33.26 -0.71
N SER A 266 5.66 31.95 -0.62
CA SER A 266 7.03 31.42 -0.51
C SER A 266 7.88 31.78 -1.73
N TYR A 267 7.33 31.64 -2.94
CA TYR A 267 8.02 31.99 -4.19
C TYR A 267 8.31 33.48 -4.30
N ALA A 268 7.36 34.33 -3.92
CA ALA A 268 7.57 35.78 -3.86
C ALA A 268 8.63 36.17 -2.81
N THR A 269 8.63 35.49 -1.66
CA THR A 269 9.58 35.73 -0.55
C THR A 269 11.01 35.31 -0.92
N LYS A 270 11.16 34.26 -1.74
CA LYS A 270 12.45 33.74 -2.23
C LYS A 270 12.94 34.43 -3.50
N GLY A 271 12.18 35.39 -4.03
CA GLY A 271 12.51 36.09 -5.27
C GLY A 271 12.44 35.24 -6.53
N ILE A 272 11.69 34.13 -6.50
CA ILE A 272 11.41 33.28 -7.67
C ILE A 272 10.34 33.93 -8.54
N LEU A 273 9.31 34.49 -7.90
CA LEU A 273 8.29 35.33 -8.54
C LEU A 273 8.39 36.75 -7.98
N THR A 274 7.96 37.73 -8.77
CA THR A 274 7.69 39.08 -8.30
C THR A 274 6.41 39.11 -7.47
N ILE A 275 6.26 40.16 -6.64
CA ILE A 275 5.04 40.35 -5.83
C ILE A 275 3.81 40.46 -6.74
N ASN A 276 3.93 41.13 -7.88
CA ASN A 276 2.80 41.30 -8.81
C ASN A 276 2.45 40.02 -9.57
N GLU A 277 3.42 39.19 -9.95
CA GLU A 277 3.14 37.87 -10.53
C GLU A 277 2.37 36.97 -9.55
N ALA A 278 2.77 36.95 -8.27
CA ALA A 278 2.05 36.21 -7.23
C ALA A 278 0.63 36.75 -7.00
N ARG A 279 0.42 38.08 -7.06
CA ARG A 279 -0.91 38.70 -6.93
C ARG A 279 -1.84 38.37 -8.08
N VAL A 280 -1.34 38.42 -9.32
CA VAL A 280 -2.11 38.05 -10.51
C VAL A 280 -2.52 36.58 -10.46
N ALA A 281 -1.60 35.70 -10.05
CA ALA A 281 -1.90 34.27 -9.85
C ALA A 281 -2.94 34.00 -8.74
N LEU A 282 -3.06 34.90 -7.77
CA LEU A 282 -4.09 34.88 -6.72
C LEU A 282 -5.39 35.64 -7.11
N GLY A 283 -5.50 36.12 -8.35
CA GLY A 283 -6.65 36.90 -8.81
C GLY A 283 -6.78 38.29 -8.18
N ARG A 284 -5.68 38.84 -7.65
CA ARG A 284 -5.63 40.18 -7.05
C ARG A 284 -5.04 41.18 -8.03
N GLU A 285 -5.51 42.42 -7.97
CA GLU A 285 -4.98 43.51 -8.80
C GLU A 285 -3.49 43.76 -8.50
N PRO A 286 -2.65 44.00 -9.52
CA PRO A 286 -1.24 44.30 -9.34
C PRO A 286 -1.06 45.64 -8.63
N LEU A 287 0.02 45.73 -7.85
CA LEU A 287 0.44 46.95 -7.18
C LEU A 287 1.13 47.90 -8.18
N ALA A 288 0.85 49.20 -8.06
CA ALA A 288 1.39 50.22 -8.96
C ALA A 288 2.88 50.53 -8.70
N GLU A 289 3.40 50.14 -7.54
CA GLU A 289 4.79 50.37 -7.15
C GLU A 289 5.76 49.58 -8.05
N ALA A 290 6.75 50.28 -8.63
CA ALA A 290 7.77 49.65 -9.47
C ALA A 290 8.60 48.57 -8.74
N ALA A 291 8.68 48.64 -7.40
CA ALA A 291 9.36 47.63 -6.59
C ALA A 291 8.64 46.28 -6.59
N ALA A 292 7.31 46.25 -6.75
CA ALA A 292 6.51 45.02 -6.76
C ALA A 292 6.66 44.21 -8.07
N ASN A 293 7.23 44.84 -9.12
CA ASN A 293 7.57 44.21 -10.40
C ASN A 293 9.03 43.76 -10.49
N ARG A 294 9.77 43.79 -9.37
CA ARG A 294 11.17 43.33 -9.31
C ARG A 294 11.27 42.10 -8.44
N PRO A 295 12.08 41.10 -8.82
CA PRO A 295 12.38 39.96 -7.96
C PRO A 295 13.10 40.43 -6.69
N MET A 296 12.53 40.13 -5.52
CA MET A 296 13.07 40.51 -4.21
C MET A 296 13.13 39.30 -3.29
N VAL A 297 14.14 39.25 -2.42
CA VAL A 297 14.27 38.22 -1.38
C VAL A 297 14.00 38.83 -0.02
N LEU A 298 13.18 38.18 0.81
CA LEU A 298 12.99 38.58 2.20
C LEU A 298 14.20 38.15 3.03
N THR A 299 14.89 39.13 3.60
CA THR A 299 16.00 38.92 4.55
C THR A 299 15.57 39.35 5.95
N GLY A 300 16.39 39.08 6.97
CA GLY A 300 16.14 39.59 8.34
C GLY A 300 16.08 41.12 8.45
N ALA A 301 16.53 41.85 7.42
CA ALA A 301 16.45 43.31 7.30
C ALA A 301 15.28 43.81 6.43
N GLY A 302 14.45 42.91 5.88
CA GLY A 302 13.36 43.21 4.95
C GLY A 302 13.61 42.72 3.53
N TYR A 303 12.75 43.12 2.59
CA TYR A 303 12.84 42.76 1.18
C TYR A 303 13.99 43.48 0.47
N VAL A 304 14.88 42.72 -0.18
CA VAL A 304 16.03 43.25 -0.94
C VAL A 304 15.95 42.77 -2.40
N PRO A 305 16.09 43.67 -3.39
CA PRO A 305 16.11 43.29 -4.80
C PRO A 305 17.27 42.37 -5.16
N LEU A 306 17.00 41.35 -5.98
CA LEU A 306 18.04 40.51 -6.56
C LEU A 306 18.94 41.35 -7.49
N GLY A 307 20.25 41.35 -7.23
CA GLY A 307 21.25 42.12 -7.99
C GLY A 307 21.79 43.38 -7.30
N GLN A 308 21.25 43.78 -6.15
CA GLN A 308 21.89 44.79 -5.28
C GLN A 308 22.64 44.08 -4.15
N ALA A 309 23.95 44.36 -4.01
CA ALA A 309 24.74 43.85 -2.91
C ALA A 309 24.17 44.37 -1.57
N ALA A 310 23.66 43.46 -0.75
CA ALA A 310 23.24 43.81 0.61
C ALA A 310 24.49 44.17 1.42
N GLU A 311 24.58 45.40 1.93
CA GLU A 311 25.60 45.74 2.92
C GLU A 311 25.35 44.91 4.19
N PRO A 312 26.36 44.19 4.72
CA PRO A 312 26.19 43.41 5.93
C PRO A 312 26.00 44.34 7.12
N VAL A 313 24.78 44.44 7.64
CA VAL A 313 24.49 45.07 8.92
C VAL A 313 25.07 44.19 10.03
N GLY A 314 26.34 44.43 10.37
CA GLY A 314 27.05 43.71 11.40
C GLY A 314 26.54 44.03 12.80
N LYS A 315 25.63 43.21 13.33
CA LYS A 315 25.61 42.95 14.79
C LYS A 315 26.60 41.82 15.07
N ARG A 316 27.82 42.18 15.46
CA ARG A 316 28.79 41.22 16.03
C ARG A 316 28.24 40.70 17.34
N VAL A 317 27.49 39.60 17.29
CA VAL A 317 27.22 38.78 18.48
C VAL A 317 28.53 38.11 18.86
N ARG A 318 29.23 38.67 19.85
CA ARG A 318 30.19 37.91 20.66
C ARG A 318 29.39 36.86 21.46
N TRP A 319 30.04 35.82 21.98
CA TRP A 319 29.49 34.63 22.67
C TRP A 319 29.09 33.52 21.66
N PHE A 320 29.83 32.42 21.45
CA PHE A 320 30.61 31.58 22.36
C PHE A 320 31.92 31.10 21.71
N ALA A 321 33.04 31.73 22.07
CA ALA A 321 34.40 31.23 21.85
C ALA A 321 35.03 30.93 23.22
N LYS A 322 34.40 30.04 24.00
CA LYS A 322 34.88 29.70 25.35
C LYS A 322 35.28 28.26 25.59
N ASP A 323 35.01 27.32 24.68
CA ASP A 323 35.32 25.90 24.89
C ASP A 323 36.02 25.22 23.69
N ASN A 324 36.92 25.91 22.99
CA ASN A 324 37.84 25.23 22.05
C ASN A 324 39.29 25.32 22.58
N PRO A 325 39.85 24.22 23.14
CA PRO A 325 41.12 24.24 23.88
C PRO A 325 42.40 24.32 23.02
N TYR A 326 42.30 24.61 21.71
CA TYR A 326 43.46 24.63 20.80
C TYR A 326 43.61 25.94 20.02
N HIS A 327 43.78 27.07 20.73
CA HIS A 327 44.12 28.37 20.15
C HIS A 327 45.10 29.14 21.03
N ASP A 328 45.94 29.97 20.40
CA ASP A 328 46.72 30.98 21.11
C ASP A 328 45.90 32.26 21.39
N GLU A 329 46.45 33.18 22.20
CA GLU A 329 45.79 34.43 22.62
C GLU A 329 45.47 35.41 21.46
N ARG A 330 45.83 35.07 20.22
CA ARG A 330 45.50 35.82 19.01
C ARG A 330 44.64 35.02 18.01
N GLY A 331 44.15 33.84 18.42
CA GLY A 331 43.16 33.05 17.69
C GLY A 331 43.69 32.32 16.46
N ARG A 332 44.99 32.06 16.35
CA ARG A 332 45.53 31.21 15.27
C ARG A 332 45.62 29.75 15.72
N PHE A 333 45.35 28.83 14.80
CA PHE A 333 45.56 27.41 15.01
C PHE A 333 47.04 27.07 14.81
N THR A 334 47.65 26.34 15.74
CA THR A 334 49.04 25.86 15.63
C THR A 334 49.06 24.37 15.29
N THR A 335 49.71 23.99 14.20
CA THR A 335 49.99 22.59 13.82
C THR A 335 51.47 22.26 13.98
N ALA A 336 51.76 21.05 14.46
CA ALA A 336 52.94 20.19 14.23
C ALA A 336 53.06 19.21 15.42
N ASP A 337 53.56 17.98 15.38
CA ASP A 337 53.97 17.01 14.35
C ASP A 337 54.33 15.74 15.18
N GLY A 338 54.08 14.52 14.68
CA GLY A 338 54.75 13.31 15.21
C GLY A 338 53.92 12.07 15.57
N VAL A 339 53.37 11.41 14.54
CA VAL A 339 53.18 9.95 14.28
C VAL A 339 52.80 8.95 15.41
N GLY A 340 51.69 8.24 15.21
CA GLY A 340 51.43 6.90 15.78
C GLY A 340 49.98 6.38 15.65
N GLU A 341 49.60 5.94 14.45
CA GLU A 341 48.52 4.99 14.04
C GLU A 341 47.32 4.67 14.97
N ALA A 342 46.08 4.97 14.51
CA ALA A 342 44.90 4.09 14.64
C ALA A 342 43.65 4.62 13.86
N ALA A 343 43.10 3.72 13.03
CA ALA A 343 41.69 3.53 12.62
C ALA A 343 40.83 4.71 12.08
N SER A 344 40.44 4.59 10.80
CA SER A 344 39.46 5.45 10.11
C SER A 344 38.02 5.28 10.63
N PRO A 345 37.25 6.37 10.84
CA PRO A 345 35.79 6.35 10.98
C PRO A 345 35.07 6.52 9.62
N PRO A 346 33.76 6.15 9.53
CA PRO A 346 33.06 5.92 8.26
C PRO A 346 32.63 7.22 7.56
N SER A 347 32.71 7.22 6.22
CA SER A 347 32.26 8.32 5.36
C SER A 347 30.73 8.31 5.18
N LYS A 348 30.12 9.48 5.39
CA LYS A 348 28.73 9.77 5.04
C LYS A 348 28.58 9.87 3.53
N GLY A 349 27.60 9.15 2.99
CA GLY A 349 27.24 9.15 1.58
C GLY A 349 26.85 10.52 1.07
N ALA A 350 27.54 10.96 0.01
CA ALA A 350 27.10 12.04 -0.85
C ALA A 350 26.26 11.45 -1.98
N ILE A 351 25.03 11.95 -2.10
CA ILE A 351 24.13 11.74 -3.23
C ILE A 351 24.83 12.26 -4.49
N ARG A 352 25.04 11.40 -5.49
CA ARG A 352 25.48 11.81 -6.83
C ARG A 352 24.32 11.65 -7.80
N VAL A 353 23.98 12.76 -8.43
CA VAL A 353 23.07 12.87 -9.58
C VAL A 353 23.78 12.21 -10.77
N ALA A 354 23.14 11.21 -11.39
CA ALA A 354 23.61 10.60 -12.62
C ALA A 354 23.17 11.47 -13.81
N GLN A 355 24.15 12.00 -14.54
CA GLN A 355 24.00 12.45 -15.91
C GLN A 355 24.20 11.24 -16.83
N GLU A 356 23.22 10.94 -17.67
CA GLU A 356 23.35 9.98 -18.77
C GLU A 356 24.10 10.63 -19.93
N GLY A 357 25.20 10.01 -20.32
CA GLY A 357 25.87 10.19 -21.60
C GLY A 357 26.05 8.82 -22.22
N GLU A 358 25.55 8.67 -23.44
CA GLU A 358 25.63 7.49 -24.30
C GLU A 358 27.06 6.98 -24.47
N GLU A 359 27.28 5.67 -24.36
CA GLU A 359 28.21 4.97 -25.24
C GLU A 359 27.88 3.46 -25.36
N ASP A 360 27.95 3.01 -26.61
CA ASP A 360 27.59 1.73 -27.21
C ASP A 360 28.40 0.55 -26.61
N ASN A 361 27.72 -0.46 -26.06
CA ASN A 361 28.34 -1.76 -25.83
C ASN A 361 27.37 -2.89 -26.19
N ARG A 362 27.34 -3.20 -27.49
CA ARG A 362 26.72 -4.40 -28.04
C ARG A 362 27.36 -5.65 -27.44
N GLY A 363 26.52 -6.48 -26.83
CA GLY A 363 26.76 -7.92 -26.73
C GLY A 363 26.87 -8.46 -25.30
N ARG A 364 25.74 -8.52 -24.58
CA ARG A 364 25.44 -9.64 -23.67
C ARG A 364 23.95 -9.63 -23.31
N LEU A 365 23.19 -10.52 -23.96
CA LEU A 365 21.87 -10.95 -23.47
C LEU A 365 22.11 -11.91 -22.28
N GLU A 366 21.16 -11.92 -21.34
CA GLU A 366 21.04 -12.73 -20.10
C GLU A 366 21.44 -12.06 -18.77
N GLU A 367 20.47 -11.42 -18.10
CA GLU A 367 19.92 -11.83 -16.77
C GLU A 367 18.87 -10.81 -16.29
N SER A 368 17.62 -11.25 -16.14
CA SER A 368 16.55 -10.50 -15.48
C SER A 368 16.78 -10.53 -13.96
N GLY A 369 17.50 -9.56 -13.42
CA GLY A 369 17.64 -9.37 -11.96
C GLY A 369 16.45 -8.58 -11.39
N ASP A 370 15.92 -9.00 -10.23
CA ASP A 370 14.94 -8.22 -9.46
C ASP A 370 15.55 -6.84 -9.13
N PRO A 371 14.98 -5.71 -9.59
CA PRO A 371 15.52 -4.37 -9.32
C PRO A 371 15.56 -4.01 -7.83
N LEU A 372 14.86 -4.78 -6.98
CA LEU A 372 14.83 -4.62 -5.53
C LEU A 372 15.73 -5.61 -4.78
N ALA A 373 16.53 -6.44 -5.49
CA ALA A 373 17.35 -7.48 -4.87
C ALA A 373 18.29 -6.93 -3.78
N GLU A 374 18.95 -5.81 -4.04
CA GLU A 374 19.87 -5.17 -3.07
C GLU A 374 19.12 -4.70 -1.81
N LEU A 375 17.93 -4.12 -1.98
CA LEU A 375 17.10 -3.67 -0.86
C LEU A 375 16.61 -4.86 -0.02
N LYS A 376 16.15 -5.93 -0.66
CA LYS A 376 15.69 -7.15 0.03
C LYS A 376 16.83 -7.82 0.82
N GLN A 377 18.03 -7.86 0.26
CA GLN A 377 19.22 -8.35 0.97
C GLN A 377 19.58 -7.47 2.18
N GLN A 378 19.45 -6.14 2.04
CA GLN A 378 19.68 -5.22 3.15
C GLN A 378 18.63 -5.38 4.26
N GLU A 379 17.35 -5.48 3.92
CA GLU A 379 16.26 -5.71 4.87
C GLU A 379 16.44 -7.02 5.63
N TRP A 380 16.75 -8.09 4.90
CA TRP A 380 17.06 -9.38 5.51
C TRP A 380 18.26 -9.30 6.46
N GLY A 381 19.36 -8.65 6.03
CA GLY A 381 20.53 -8.45 6.87
C GLY A 381 20.22 -7.71 8.17
N ASN A 382 19.41 -6.65 8.10
CA ASN A 382 18.97 -5.89 9.26
C ASN A 382 18.10 -6.73 10.20
N ALA A 383 17.11 -7.44 9.66
CA ALA A 383 16.21 -8.29 10.44
C ALA A 383 16.98 -9.39 11.19
N ILE A 384 18.00 -9.98 10.56
CA ILE A 384 18.86 -10.99 11.18
C ILE A 384 19.68 -10.41 12.32
N GLN A 385 20.22 -9.21 12.16
CA GLN A 385 20.93 -8.52 13.25
C GLN A 385 19.99 -8.24 14.43
N THR A 386 18.75 -7.83 14.16
CA THR A 386 17.73 -7.62 15.19
C THR A 386 17.38 -8.92 15.91
N LEU A 387 17.12 -10.01 15.19
CA LEU A 387 16.81 -11.32 15.79
C LEU A 387 17.99 -11.83 16.63
N ARG A 388 19.22 -11.68 16.13
CA ARG A 388 20.44 -12.07 16.87
C ARG A 388 20.63 -11.27 18.15
N ALA A 389 20.27 -9.99 18.17
CA ALA A 389 20.32 -9.17 19.38
C ALA A 389 19.25 -9.60 20.40
N LEU A 390 18.05 -9.98 19.94
CA LEU A 390 16.93 -10.38 20.78
C LEU A 390 17.08 -11.79 21.36
N ASP A 391 17.47 -12.75 20.53
CA ASP A 391 17.64 -14.16 20.88
C ASP A 391 18.81 -14.75 20.07
N PRO A 392 20.04 -14.70 20.61
CA PRO A 392 21.22 -15.22 19.95
C PRO A 392 21.17 -16.72 19.62
N ASN A 393 20.30 -17.48 20.30
CA ASN A 393 20.17 -18.93 20.15
C ASN A 393 18.94 -19.32 19.32
N ASN A 394 18.28 -18.35 18.66
CA ASN A 394 17.08 -18.64 17.88
C ASN A 394 17.40 -19.62 16.74
N PRO A 395 16.61 -20.70 16.56
CA PRO A 395 16.86 -21.69 15.50
C PRO A 395 16.83 -21.07 14.10
N ASN A 396 16.09 -19.97 13.90
CA ASN A 396 16.01 -19.28 12.61
C ASN A 396 17.27 -18.47 12.26
N LEU A 397 18.26 -18.38 13.15
CA LEU A 397 19.59 -17.83 12.84
C LEU A 397 20.52 -18.84 12.17
N SER A 398 20.14 -20.12 12.14
CA SER A 398 20.95 -21.21 11.58
C SER A 398 20.62 -21.41 10.10
N TYR A 399 21.17 -20.56 9.23
CA TYR A 399 21.10 -20.81 7.79
C TYR A 399 22.43 -20.48 7.10
N ILE A 400 22.83 -21.37 6.19
CA ILE A 400 23.91 -21.14 5.22
C ILE A 400 23.21 -20.74 3.93
N VAL A 401 23.19 -19.45 3.61
CA VAL A 401 22.74 -18.96 2.31
C VAL A 401 23.93 -18.73 1.39
N PRO A 402 23.85 -19.12 0.11
CA PRO A 402 24.80 -18.72 -0.92
C PRO A 402 24.95 -17.20 -0.99
N GLN A 403 26.11 -16.71 -1.42
CA GLN A 403 26.43 -15.27 -1.47
C GLN A 403 25.54 -14.50 -2.47
N ASP A 404 24.97 -15.20 -3.43
CA ASP A 404 24.07 -14.74 -4.50
C ASP A 404 22.58 -14.96 -4.18
N TRP A 405 22.24 -15.44 -2.97
CA TRP A 405 20.85 -15.66 -2.59
C TRP A 405 20.11 -14.33 -2.35
N VAL A 406 18.96 -14.17 -2.99
CA VAL A 406 18.05 -13.04 -2.78
C VAL A 406 16.83 -13.52 -1.98
N PRO A 407 16.54 -12.94 -0.81
CA PRO A 407 15.38 -13.33 -0.02
C PRO A 407 14.08 -12.96 -0.74
N THR A 408 13.10 -13.86 -0.70
CA THR A 408 11.74 -13.53 -1.15
C THR A 408 11.02 -12.66 -0.12
N ASP A 409 9.96 -11.97 -0.54
CA ASP A 409 9.13 -11.15 0.36
C ASP A 409 8.54 -12.01 1.51
N GLN A 410 8.22 -13.27 1.21
CA GLN A 410 7.75 -14.22 2.22
C GLN A 410 8.84 -14.54 3.25
N ASN A 411 10.10 -14.69 2.84
CA ASN A 411 11.19 -14.93 3.78
C ASN A 411 11.36 -13.73 4.73
N ILE A 412 11.33 -12.51 4.20
CA ILE A 412 11.41 -11.29 5.00
C ILE A 412 10.23 -11.20 5.97
N ALA A 413 9.01 -11.52 5.51
CA ALA A 413 7.81 -11.54 6.33
C ALA A 413 7.88 -12.57 7.48
N ASP A 414 8.32 -13.80 7.19
CA ASP A 414 8.47 -14.88 8.18
C ASP A 414 9.49 -14.50 9.27
N LEU A 415 10.61 -13.90 8.87
CA LEU A 415 11.65 -13.46 9.79
C LEU A 415 11.16 -12.30 10.67
N ASN A 416 10.47 -11.32 10.09
CA ASN A 416 9.86 -10.22 10.84
C ASN A 416 8.78 -10.72 11.82
N ALA A 417 8.00 -11.74 11.45
CA ALA A 417 7.03 -12.37 12.34
C ALA A 417 7.70 -13.07 13.53
N GLU A 418 8.84 -13.73 13.32
CA GLU A 418 9.61 -14.32 14.43
C GLU A 418 10.19 -13.24 15.35
N ILE A 419 10.73 -12.14 14.81
CA ILE A 419 11.20 -10.99 15.60
C ILE A 419 10.08 -10.44 16.50
N VAL A 420 8.89 -10.24 15.94
CA VAL A 420 7.68 -9.80 16.67
C VAL A 420 7.33 -10.76 17.81
N LYS A 421 7.35 -12.06 17.53
CA LYS A 421 7.08 -13.11 18.52
C LYS A 421 8.11 -13.11 19.65
N VAL A 422 9.41 -13.08 19.33
CA VAL A 422 10.50 -13.06 20.31
C VAL A 422 10.46 -11.78 21.15
N ALA A 423 10.23 -10.61 20.54
CA ALA A 423 10.13 -9.35 21.26
C ALA A 423 8.91 -9.33 22.22
N THR A 424 7.78 -9.86 21.77
CA THR A 424 6.57 -10.01 22.60
C THR A 424 6.82 -10.95 23.77
N GLN A 425 7.45 -12.10 23.51
CA GLN A 425 7.79 -13.09 24.53
C GLN A 425 8.76 -12.51 25.57
N ARG A 426 9.84 -11.86 25.12
CA ARG A 426 10.83 -11.20 25.98
C ARG A 426 10.20 -10.17 26.92
N ALA A 427 9.28 -9.34 26.42
CA ALA A 427 8.58 -8.36 27.24
C ALA A 427 7.58 -9.03 28.20
N THR A 428 6.92 -10.10 27.75
CA THR A 428 5.95 -10.85 28.56
C THR A 428 6.63 -11.61 29.69
N ASP A 429 7.74 -12.30 29.42
CA ASP A 429 8.53 -13.02 30.41
C ASP A 429 9.16 -12.08 31.44
N PHE A 430 9.52 -10.87 31.01
CA PHE A 430 9.98 -9.83 31.94
C PHE A 430 8.86 -9.38 32.89
N VAL A 431 7.66 -9.11 32.36
CA VAL A 431 6.55 -8.52 33.12
C VAL A 431 5.81 -9.57 33.97
N MET A 432 5.70 -10.79 33.46
CA MET A 432 4.89 -11.87 34.01
C MET A 432 5.52 -13.25 33.74
N PRO A 433 6.72 -13.55 34.29
CA PRO A 433 7.47 -14.78 34.02
C PRO A 433 6.68 -16.06 34.35
N ASP A 434 5.85 -16.01 35.40
CA ASP A 434 5.00 -17.13 35.84
C ASP A 434 3.51 -16.88 35.54
N GLY A 435 3.21 -16.04 34.54
CA GLY A 435 1.84 -15.63 34.18
C GLY A 435 1.19 -14.64 35.15
N ASN A 436 1.90 -14.24 36.21
CA ASN A 436 1.47 -13.20 37.16
C ASN A 436 2.44 -12.01 37.10
N PHE A 437 1.89 -10.79 37.21
CA PHE A 437 2.70 -9.57 37.21
C PHE A 437 3.75 -9.55 38.33
N ILE A 438 4.99 -9.22 37.99
CA ILE A 438 6.06 -9.04 38.98
C ILE A 438 5.84 -7.81 39.88
N GLY A 439 6.45 -7.84 41.06
CA GLY A 439 6.41 -6.73 42.02
C GLY A 439 5.13 -6.66 42.84
N THR A 440 5.09 -5.73 43.79
CA THR A 440 3.93 -5.53 44.66
C THR A 440 2.95 -4.53 44.05
N PRO A 441 1.62 -4.69 44.22
CA PRO A 441 0.65 -3.70 43.75
C PRO A 441 0.94 -2.28 44.26
N GLY A 442 0.82 -1.29 43.36
CA GLY A 442 0.97 0.13 43.67
C GLY A 442 -0.37 0.86 43.81
N ASN A 443 -0.34 2.18 43.65
CA ASN A 443 -1.51 3.07 43.84
C ASN A 443 -2.55 3.00 42.71
N GLY A 444 -2.38 2.12 41.73
CA GLY A 444 -3.30 1.97 40.60
C GLY A 444 -3.31 0.52 40.10
N PRO A 445 -4.35 0.11 39.34
CA PRO A 445 -4.51 -1.26 38.88
C PRO A 445 -3.31 -1.74 38.04
N ASP A 446 -2.76 -0.84 37.23
CA ASP A 446 -1.64 -1.10 36.31
C ASP A 446 -0.28 -0.65 36.88
N VAL A 447 -0.20 -0.41 38.19
CA VAL A 447 1.03 0.03 38.85
C VAL A 447 1.59 -1.10 39.71
N ARG A 448 2.89 -1.36 39.56
CA ARG A 448 3.65 -2.29 40.39
C ARG A 448 4.88 -1.60 40.97
N ASN A 449 5.30 -2.00 42.16
CA ASN A 449 6.53 -1.54 42.79
C ASN A 449 7.59 -2.65 42.73
N LEU A 450 8.78 -2.29 42.27
CA LEU A 450 9.96 -3.15 42.23
C LEU A 450 11.08 -2.51 43.06
N PRO A 451 11.98 -3.30 43.68
CA PRO A 451 13.16 -2.78 44.34
C PRO A 451 14.25 -2.36 43.32
N GLY A 452 15.25 -1.60 43.77
CA GLY A 452 16.51 -1.41 43.04
C GLY A 452 16.71 -0.02 42.41
N GLY A 453 15.78 0.90 42.63
CA GLY A 453 15.93 2.31 42.26
C GLY A 453 16.29 2.58 40.80
N ALA A 454 17.07 3.64 40.56
CA ALA A 454 17.32 4.17 39.22
C ALA A 454 18.14 3.22 38.32
N GLN A 455 19.09 2.47 38.91
CA GLN A 455 19.91 1.53 38.15
C GLN A 455 19.08 0.35 37.65
N ALA A 456 18.27 -0.27 38.52
CA ALA A 456 17.39 -1.36 38.09
C ALA A 456 16.37 -0.93 37.04
N ALA A 457 15.88 0.32 37.11
CA ALA A 457 15.02 0.88 36.07
C ALA A 457 15.76 1.09 34.73
N GLN A 458 17.04 1.43 34.77
CA GLN A 458 17.90 1.55 33.59
C GLN A 458 18.18 0.18 32.99
N ASP A 459 18.59 -0.79 33.79
CA ASP A 459 18.92 -2.15 33.34
C ASP A 459 17.70 -2.83 32.69
N ALA A 460 16.52 -2.64 33.27
CA ALA A 460 15.26 -3.12 32.70
C ALA A 460 14.91 -2.44 31.37
N PHE A 461 15.14 -1.13 31.26
CA PHE A 461 14.94 -0.40 30.01
C PHE A 461 15.90 -0.88 28.92
N ASP A 462 17.18 -1.06 29.26
CA ASP A 462 18.20 -1.54 28.32
C ASP A 462 17.93 -2.98 27.88
N TYR A 463 17.44 -3.83 28.79
CA TYR A 463 17.04 -5.19 28.47
C TYR A 463 15.84 -5.24 27.50
N LEU A 464 14.83 -4.38 27.68
CA LEU A 464 13.61 -4.39 26.89
C LEU A 464 13.72 -3.60 25.58
N SER A 465 14.63 -2.63 25.50
CA SER A 465 14.80 -1.77 24.32
C SER A 465 15.61 -2.43 23.19
N VAL A 466 16.18 -3.62 23.42
CA VAL A 466 16.99 -4.35 22.43
C VAL A 466 16.23 -4.54 21.13
N GLY A 467 16.86 -4.16 20.00
CA GLY A 467 16.28 -4.27 18.66
C GLY A 467 15.17 -3.25 18.36
N GLY A 468 14.77 -2.43 19.33
CA GLY A 468 13.75 -1.41 19.16
C GLY A 468 14.27 -0.11 18.53
N THR A 469 13.34 0.72 18.08
CA THR A 469 13.65 2.02 17.47
C THR A 469 13.43 3.15 18.48
N PRO A 470 14.42 4.03 18.75
CA PRO A 470 14.24 5.19 19.60
C PRO A 470 13.11 6.10 19.08
N TYR A 471 12.23 6.53 19.98
CA TYR A 471 11.17 7.46 19.63
C TYR A 471 11.72 8.89 19.51
N SER A 472 11.45 9.55 18.39
CA SER A 472 11.98 10.89 18.07
C SER A 472 11.17 12.05 18.65
N GLY A 473 9.97 11.79 19.19
CA GLY A 473 9.13 12.80 19.85
C GLY A 473 9.43 12.97 21.34
N SER A 474 8.74 13.92 22.00
CA SER A 474 8.87 14.11 23.44
C SER A 474 8.12 13.02 24.23
N TYR A 475 8.85 12.22 25.00
CA TYR A 475 8.29 11.27 25.96
C TYR A 475 8.58 11.72 27.40
N SER A 476 7.62 12.41 28.03
CA SER A 476 7.80 13.06 29.33
C SER A 476 8.94 14.10 29.32
N GLN A 477 8.99 15.01 30.31
CA GLN A 477 10.00 16.09 30.33
C GLN A 477 11.44 15.59 30.54
N SER A 478 11.61 14.34 30.97
CA SER A 478 12.90 13.73 31.35
C SER A 478 12.97 12.24 31.01
N GLY A 479 12.21 11.78 30.01
CA GLY A 479 12.08 10.36 29.67
C GLY A 479 12.71 9.97 28.33
N GLN A 480 12.96 8.68 28.19
CA GLN A 480 13.37 8.02 26.94
C GLN A 480 12.30 6.98 26.60
N MET A 481 11.98 6.82 25.31
CA MET A 481 11.07 5.78 24.84
C MET A 481 11.64 5.07 23.63
N VAL A 482 11.46 3.77 23.58
CA VAL A 482 11.84 2.89 22.48
C VAL A 482 10.61 2.11 22.05
N VAL A 483 10.31 2.14 20.76
CA VAL A 483 9.28 1.30 20.14
C VAL A 483 9.87 -0.09 19.95
N LEU A 484 9.16 -1.11 20.45
CA LEU A 484 9.63 -2.49 20.36
C LEU A 484 9.61 -2.99 18.90
N PRO A 485 10.47 -3.97 18.54
CA PRO A 485 10.53 -4.53 17.20
C PRO A 485 9.15 -4.89 16.62
N GLY A 486 8.94 -4.56 15.34
CA GLY A 486 7.68 -4.82 14.63
C GLY A 486 6.46 -4.03 15.15
N GLY A 487 6.67 -3.01 15.99
CA GLY A 487 5.60 -2.13 16.45
C GLY A 487 4.63 -2.78 17.45
N VAL A 488 5.02 -3.88 18.09
CA VAL A 488 4.18 -4.63 19.05
C VAL A 488 3.81 -3.82 20.31
N GLY A 489 4.58 -2.78 20.58
CA GLY A 489 4.55 -2.05 21.83
C GLY A 489 5.66 -1.04 21.98
N TRP A 490 5.86 -0.56 23.19
CA TRP A 490 6.94 0.37 23.52
C TRP A 490 7.34 0.22 24.99
N VAL A 491 8.59 0.60 25.28
CA VAL A 491 9.13 0.72 26.63
C VAL A 491 9.62 2.15 26.83
N GLY A 492 9.23 2.76 27.94
CA GLY A 492 9.54 4.14 28.27
C GLY A 492 10.09 4.26 29.68
N ARG A 493 11.27 4.85 29.84
CA ARG A 493 11.86 5.16 31.15
C ARG A 493 11.73 6.64 31.44
N ARG A 494 11.36 7.01 32.65
CA ARG A 494 11.29 8.41 33.11
C ARG A 494 11.40 8.52 34.63
N THR A 495 11.62 9.71 35.13
CA THR A 495 11.45 10.03 36.55
C THR A 495 10.08 10.66 36.76
N ASN A 496 9.27 10.13 37.69
CA ASN A 496 7.95 10.70 37.96
C ASN A 496 8.02 11.97 38.83
N ARG A 497 6.88 12.63 39.06
CA ARG A 497 6.79 13.88 39.84
C ARG A 497 7.31 13.77 41.28
N ASN A 498 7.37 12.55 41.83
CA ASN A 498 7.85 12.28 43.19
C ASN A 498 9.33 11.88 43.22
N GLY A 499 10.06 12.03 42.11
CA GLY A 499 11.47 11.65 42.01
C GLY A 499 11.71 10.14 41.87
N ILE A 500 10.66 9.33 41.69
CA ILE A 500 10.79 7.87 41.61
C ILE A 500 11.08 7.44 40.16
N PRO A 501 12.15 6.66 39.93
CA PRO A 501 12.44 6.04 38.64
C PRO A 501 11.27 5.13 38.21
N THR A 502 10.77 5.36 37.01
CA THR A 502 9.56 4.74 36.48
C THR A 502 9.82 4.14 35.11
N LEU A 503 9.39 2.90 34.93
CA LEU A 503 9.38 2.20 33.66
C LEU A 503 7.93 1.95 33.23
N ASP A 504 7.53 2.50 32.11
CA ASP A 504 6.24 2.27 31.48
C ASP A 504 6.44 1.28 30.33
N ILE A 505 5.70 0.18 30.33
CA ILE A 505 5.77 -0.84 29.29
C ILE A 505 4.39 -1.00 28.70
N ARG A 506 4.31 -1.07 27.37
CA ARG A 506 3.08 -1.38 26.66
C ARG A 506 3.32 -2.49 25.64
N VAL A 507 2.52 -3.54 25.69
CA VAL A 507 2.47 -4.60 24.66
C VAL A 507 1.00 -4.84 24.35
N THR A 508 0.58 -4.47 23.13
CA THR A 508 -0.85 -4.37 22.78
C THR A 508 -1.54 -5.72 22.73
N SER A 509 -0.81 -6.79 22.37
CA SER A 509 -1.34 -8.14 22.20
C SER A 509 -1.43 -8.95 23.50
N THR A 510 -0.81 -8.51 24.61
CA THR A 510 -0.70 -9.31 25.84
C THR A 510 -1.34 -8.63 27.05
N PHE A 511 -0.63 -7.71 27.72
CA PHE A 511 -1.07 -7.11 28.99
C PHE A 511 -1.48 -5.63 28.88
N GLY A 512 -1.55 -5.09 27.66
CA GLY A 512 -1.89 -3.68 27.47
C GLY A 512 -0.77 -2.79 27.96
N SER A 513 -0.98 -2.00 29.01
CA SER A 513 0.03 -1.10 29.58
C SER A 513 0.23 -1.36 31.07
N ILE A 514 1.49 -1.37 31.51
CA ILE A 514 1.88 -1.50 32.91
C ILE A 514 2.96 -0.50 33.27
N ARG A 515 2.97 -0.06 34.52
CA ARG A 515 3.95 0.87 35.08
C ARG A 515 4.65 0.27 36.28
N PHE A 516 5.98 0.27 36.25
CA PHE A 516 6.83 -0.10 37.36
C PHE A 516 7.43 1.13 38.03
N HIS A 517 7.23 1.26 39.33
CA HIS A 517 7.94 2.20 40.19
C HIS A 517 9.08 1.47 40.88
N TYR A 518 10.32 1.87 40.59
CA TYR A 518 11.50 1.32 41.23
C TYR A 518 11.78 2.09 42.52
N LYS A 519 11.42 1.49 43.65
CA LYS A 519 11.55 2.06 44.99
C LYS A 519 12.85 1.65 45.68
#